data_AF-A0A9W7I6V3-F1
#
_entry.id   AF-A0A9W7I6V3-F1
#
_cell.length_a   1.000
_cell.length_b   1.000
_cell.length_c   1.000
_cell.angle_alpha   90.00
_cell.angle_beta   90.00
_cell.angle_gamma   90.00
#
_symmetry.space_group_name_H-M   'P 1'
#
loop_
_entity.id
_entity.type
_entity.pdbx_description
1 polymer ?
#
loop_
_entity_poly.entity_id
_entity_poly.type
_entity_poly.pdbx_seq_one_letter_code
_entity_poly.pdbx_strand_id
1 'polypeptide(L)'
;MTVDEQILSLDVDPHETVENLKALLEVETMVPLQQQQLLFNGREMNNSEKLSALGVKDDDLVMMVSGAASRASGNDLGFNPDGSAVNPAAF
;
A
#
# COMPACT_ATOMS: atom_id res chain seq x y z
N MET A 1 -14.57 -7.36 -11.24
CA MET A 1 -13.95 -7.78 -9.98
C MET A 1 -14.74 -7.05 -8.92
N THR A 2 -15.60 -7.76 -8.20
CA THR A 2 -16.26 -7.20 -7.02
C THR A 2 -15.15 -6.77 -6.08
N VAL A 3 -15.11 -5.50 -5.72
CA VAL A 3 -14.26 -5.07 -4.60
C VAL A 3 -14.97 -5.65 -3.39
N ASP A 4 -14.59 -6.86 -2.97
CA ASP A 4 -15.11 -7.45 -1.75
C ASP A 4 -14.82 -6.46 -0.62
N GLU A 5 -15.87 -6.02 0.08
CA GLU A 5 -15.77 -5.13 1.23
C GLU A 5 -15.11 -5.90 2.39
N GLN A 6 -13.78 -5.97 2.36
CA GLN A 6 -12.98 -6.65 3.37
C GLN A 6 -12.78 -5.72 4.57
N ILE A 7 -13.44 -6.05 5.68
CA ILE A 7 -13.22 -5.40 6.97
C ILE A 7 -12.24 -6.26 7.77
N LEU A 8 -11.11 -5.69 8.16
CA LEU A 8 -10.10 -6.33 8.98
C LEU A 8 -10.04 -5.62 10.34
N SER A 9 -10.25 -6.37 11.43
CA SER A 9 -10.06 -5.87 12.78
C SER A 9 -8.61 -6.07 13.22
N LEU A 10 -7.90 -4.97 13.45
CA LEU A 10 -6.52 -4.96 13.94
C LEU A 10 -6.47 -4.30 15.31
N ASP A 11 -5.76 -4.92 16.25
CA ASP A 11 -5.50 -4.37 17.57
C ASP A 11 -4.15 -3.64 17.52
N VAL A 12 -4.17 -2.32 17.65
CA VAL A 12 -2.99 -1.45 17.50
C VAL A 12 -2.95 -0.41 18.61
N ASP A 13 -1.76 -0.13 19.12
CA ASP A 13 -1.59 0.88 20.17
C ASP A 13 -1.77 2.29 19.58
N PRO A 14 -2.57 3.18 20.20
CA PRO A 14 -2.80 4.54 19.70
C PRO A 14 -1.53 5.41 19.61
N HIS A 15 -0.43 5.00 20.27
CA HIS A 15 0.88 5.64 20.19
C HIS A 15 1.71 5.20 19.00
N GLU A 16 1.28 4.16 18.30
CA GLU A 16 1.90 3.68 17.06
C GLU A 16 1.70 4.67 15.92
N THR A 17 2.58 4.54 14.93
CA THR A 17 2.54 5.34 13.72
C THR A 17 1.67 4.69 12.66
N VAL A 18 1.20 5.51 11.73
CA VAL A 18 0.46 5.04 10.55
C VAL A 18 1.30 4.07 9.72
N GLU A 19 2.62 4.27 9.67
CA GLU A 19 3.55 3.34 9.00
C GLU A 19 3.48 1.93 9.59
N ASN A 20 3.46 1.79 10.91
CA ASN A 20 3.39 0.47 11.54
C ASN A 20 2.06 -0.23 11.22
N LEU A 21 0.96 0.52 11.18
CA LEU A 21 -0.37 0.01 10.81
C LEU A 21 -0.39 -0.47 9.35
N LYS A 22 0.23 0.27 8.43
CA LYS A 22 0.39 -0.17 7.03
C LYS A 22 1.26 -1.42 6.91
N ALA A 23 2.29 -1.56 7.74
CA ALA A 23 3.15 -2.75 7.72
C ALA A 23 2.36 -4.00 8.15
N LEU A 24 1.49 -3.89 9.15
CA LEU A 24 0.57 -4.98 9.53
C LEU A 24 -0.39 -5.33 8.39
N LEU A 25 -0.99 -4.31 7.76
CA LEU A 25 -1.86 -4.49 6.62
C LEU A 25 -1.15 -5.12 5.42
N GLU A 26 0.15 -4.89 5.23
CA GLU A 26 0.92 -5.51 4.14
C GLU A 26 0.99 -7.02 4.33
N VAL A 27 1.17 -7.50 5.56
CA VAL A 27 1.18 -8.93 5.87
C VAL A 27 -0.19 -9.57 5.65
N GLU A 28 -1.26 -8.87 6.05
CA GLU A 28 -2.63 -9.40 6.00
C GLU A 28 -3.26 -9.33 4.61
N THR A 29 -3.00 -8.25 3.87
CA THR A 29 -3.59 -8.01 2.54
C THR A 29 -2.65 -8.34 1.38
N MET A 30 -1.36 -8.53 1.66
CA MET A 30 -0.29 -8.72 0.66
C MET A 30 -0.12 -7.50 -0.28
N VAL A 31 -0.58 -6.32 0.14
CA VAL A 31 -0.42 -5.05 -0.60
C VAL A 31 0.79 -4.29 -0.05
N PRO A 32 1.78 -3.89 -0.87
CA PRO A 32 2.96 -3.17 -0.41
C PRO A 32 2.63 -1.84 0.28
N LEU A 33 3.34 -1.48 1.34
CA LEU A 33 3.13 -0.25 2.13
C LEU A 33 2.99 1.04 1.29
N GLN A 34 3.76 1.15 0.19
CA GLN A 34 3.73 2.32 -0.70
C GLN A 34 2.47 2.39 -1.56
N GLN A 35 1.79 1.27 -1.75
CA GLN A 35 0.51 1.16 -2.47
C GLN A 35 -0.68 1.35 -1.54
N GLN A 36 -0.46 1.27 -0.22
CA GLN A 36 -1.51 1.46 0.76
C GLN A 36 -1.72 2.94 1.06
N GLN A 37 -2.93 3.43 0.80
CA GLN A 37 -3.40 4.74 1.26
C GLN A 37 -4.42 4.53 2.38
N LEU A 38 -4.14 5.10 3.54
CA LEU A 38 -5.06 5.08 4.68
C LEU A 38 -5.76 6.42 4.76
N LEU A 39 -7.09 6.38 4.84
CA LEU A 39 -7.94 7.55 4.93
C LEU A 39 -8.81 7.47 6.18
N PHE A 40 -8.79 8.54 6.98
CA PHE A 40 -9.62 8.68 8.16
C PHE A 40 -10.39 10.00 8.07
N ASN A 41 -11.73 9.95 8.23
CA ASN A 41 -12.62 11.10 8.04
C ASN A 41 -12.41 11.85 6.71
N GLY A 42 -12.05 11.12 5.64
CA GLY A 42 -11.74 11.71 4.33
C GLY A 42 -10.39 12.44 4.23
N ARG A 43 -9.55 12.35 5.26
CA ARG A 43 -8.17 12.86 5.25
C ARG A 43 -7.19 11.70 5.14
N GLU A 44 -6.20 11.84 4.25
CA GLU A 44 -5.08 10.90 4.15
C GLU A 44 -4.21 10.96 5.40
N MET A 45 -3.86 9.79 5.92
CA MET A 45 -3.02 9.62 7.10
C MET A 45 -1.56 9.50 6.67
N ASN A 46 -0.69 10.39 7.17
CA ASN A 46 0.74 10.33 6.82
C ASN A 46 1.48 9.30 7.68
N ASN A 47 2.46 8.61 7.09
CA ASN A 47 3.27 7.58 7.74
C ASN A 47 3.92 8.04 9.06
N SER A 48 4.32 9.32 9.14
CA SER A 48 4.98 9.91 10.30
C SER A 48 4.03 10.34 11.43
N GLU A 49 2.72 10.33 11.20
CA GLU A 49 1.72 10.70 12.20
C GLU A 49 1.37 9.51 13.10
N LYS A 50 0.90 9.81 14.31
CA LYS A 50 0.39 8.80 15.25
C LYS A 50 -1.12 8.69 15.13
N LEU A 51 -1.66 7.51 15.41
CA LEU A 51 -3.11 7.26 15.37
C LEU A 51 -3.86 8.19 16.33
N SER A 52 -3.36 8.31 17.55
CA SER A 52 -3.87 9.25 18.57
C SER A 52 -3.83 10.71 18.13
N ALA A 53 -2.80 11.12 17.39
CA ALA A 53 -2.66 12.50 16.91
C ALA A 53 -3.69 12.84 15.82
N LEU A 54 -4.09 11.84 15.03
CA LEU A 54 -5.14 11.93 14.03
C LEU A 54 -6.55 11.86 14.64
N GLY A 55 -6.64 11.51 15.93
CA GLY A 55 -7.90 11.37 16.65
C GLY A 55 -8.60 10.03 16.44
N VAL A 56 -7.88 9.02 15.94
CA VAL A 56 -8.38 7.64 15.82
C VAL A 56 -8.58 7.06 17.21
N LYS A 57 -9.75 6.47 17.46
CA LYS A 57 -10.13 5.83 18.72
C LYS A 57 -10.41 4.34 18.53
N ASP A 58 -10.63 3.68 19.66
CA ASP A 58 -11.19 2.33 19.70
C ASP A 58 -12.54 2.30 18.96
N ASP A 59 -12.80 1.21 18.23
CA ASP A 59 -13.95 1.02 17.33
C ASP A 59 -14.07 1.98 16.11
N ASP A 60 -13.09 2.87 15.86
CA ASP A 60 -13.11 3.68 14.65
C ASP A 60 -12.75 2.85 13.41
N LEU A 61 -13.35 3.23 12.26
CA LEU A 61 -13.06 2.61 10.97
C LEU A 61 -12.12 3.49 10.15
N VAL A 62 -11.01 2.90 9.69
CA VAL A 62 -10.08 3.52 8.73
C VAL A 62 -10.28 2.88 7.36
N MET A 63 -10.38 3.70 6.33
CA MET A 63 -10.50 3.22 4.96
C MET A 63 -9.12 2.98 4.38
N MET A 64 -8.85 1.75 3.95
CA MET A 64 -7.66 1.40 3.20
C MET A 64 -7.98 1.35 1.70
N VAL A 65 -7.22 2.10 0.92
CA VAL A 65 -7.31 2.11 -0.55
C VAL A 65 -5.99 1.56 -1.08
N SER A 66 -6.06 0.42 -1.78
CA SER A 66 -4.94 -0.08 -2.55
C SER A 66 -4.84 0.75 -3.83
N GLY A 67 -3.94 1.73 -3.85
CA GLY A 67 -3.50 2.32 -5.10
C GLY A 67 -2.71 1.24 -5.81
N ALA A 68 -3.31 0.56 -6.79
CA ALA A 68 -2.55 -0.32 -7.66
C ALA A 68 -1.42 0.53 -8.22
N ALA A 69 -0.18 0.32 -7.75
CA ALA A 69 0.97 0.84 -8.47
C ALA A 69 0.76 0.28 -9.86
N SER A 70 0.47 1.18 -10.80
CA SER A 70 0.44 0.89 -12.22
C SER A 70 1.55 -0.10 -12.46
N ARG A 71 1.17 -1.35 -12.76
CA ARG A 71 2.07 -2.50 -12.79
C ARG A 71 3.37 -2.07 -13.44
N ALA A 72 4.38 -1.74 -12.65
CA ALA A 72 5.75 -1.57 -13.12
C ALA A 72 6.33 -2.98 -13.23
N SER A 73 5.61 -3.81 -13.96
CA SER A 73 6.01 -5.15 -14.40
C SER A 73 5.79 -5.11 -15.90
N GLY A 74 6.66 -4.35 -16.54
CA GLY A 74 6.75 -4.15 -17.98
C GLY A 74 8.09 -3.49 -18.31
N ASN A 75 9.14 -3.79 -17.55
CA ASN A 75 10.48 -3.74 -18.13
C ASN A 75 10.60 -5.01 -18.96
N ASP A 76 9.94 -5.03 -20.12
CA ASP A 76 10.23 -5.93 -21.21
C ASP A 76 11.64 -5.58 -21.71
N LEU A 77 12.66 -5.99 -20.94
CA LEU A 77 13.98 -6.23 -21.49
C LEU A 77 13.77 -7.34 -22.53
N GLY A 78 13.52 -6.94 -23.77
CA GLY A 78 13.41 -7.87 -24.88
C GLY A 78 14.72 -8.64 -24.95
N PHE A 79 14.69 -9.90 -24.53
CA PHE A 79 15.81 -10.80 -24.75
C PHE A 79 15.65 -11.37 -26.14
N ASN A 80 16.71 -11.34 -26.93
CA ASN A 80 16.79 -12.16 -28.12
C ASN A 80 16.67 -13.66 -27.70
N PRO A 81 16.30 -14.56 -28.62
CA PRO A 81 16.25 -16.01 -28.34
C PRO A 81 17.58 -16.60 -27.84
N ASP A 82 18.69 -15.87 -27.98
CA ASP A 82 20.03 -16.22 -27.51
C ASP A 82 20.36 -15.66 -26.11
N GLY A 83 19.42 -14.96 -25.46
CA GLY A 83 19.59 -14.38 -24.13
C GLY A 83 20.31 -13.03 -24.09
N SER A 84 20.63 -12.43 -25.25
CA SER A 84 21.20 -11.08 -25.29
C SER A 84 20.11 -10.00 -25.06
N ALA A 85 20.44 -8.98 -24.26
CA ALA A 85 19.54 -7.85 -23.99
C ALA A 85 19.55 -6.88 -25.18
N VAL A 86 18.38 -6.59 -25.77
CA VAL A 86 18.27 -5.56 -26.81
C VAL A 86 18.37 -4.17 -26.17
N ASN A 87 19.27 -3.34 -26.67
CA ASN A 87 19.35 -1.93 -26.28
C ASN A 87 18.81 -1.06 -27.43
N PRO A 88 17.61 -0.45 -27.30
CA PRO A 88 17.00 0.36 -28.35
C PRO A 88 17.76 1.66 -28.66
N ALA A 89 18.78 2.02 -27.87
CA ALA A 89 19.52 3.27 -28.00
C ALA A 89 20.77 3.19 -28.91
N ALA A 90 21.02 2.05 -29.56
CA ALA A 90 22.12 1.91 -30.52
C ALA A 90 21.64 2.16 -31.96
N PHE A 91 21.53 3.43 -32.35
CA PHE A 91 21.57 3.85 -33.75
C PHE A 91 22.55 5.01 -33.91
#